data_AF-A0A4Y6UVG4-F1
#
_entry.id   AF-A0A4Y6UVG4-F1
#
_cell.length_a   1.000
_cell.length_b   1.000
_cell.length_c   1.000
_cell.angle_alpha   90.00
_cell.angle_beta   90.00
_cell.angle_gamma   90.00
#
_symmetry.space_group_name_H-M   'P 1'
#
loop_
_entity.id
_entity.type
_entity.pdbx_description
1 polymer ?
#
loop_
_entity_poly.entity_id
_entity_poly.type
_entity_poly.pdbx_seq_one_letter_code
_entity_poly.pdbx_strand_id
1 'polypeptide(L)'
;MTTPKSMTKETLVKAVTPMNDMAIATDMLLSAKTAVRSYAIALTEAASPKVRKVLKSQLDTAIKTHQQIADYMIENELYHPYDLQEQIDHDVKKSEIALEVVQQSKA
;
A
#
# COMPACT_ATOMS: atom_id res chain seq x y z
N MET A 1 1.09 21.95 36.84
CA MET A 1 0.38 20.87 36.15
C MET A 1 -0.59 21.49 35.16
N THR A 2 -0.18 21.62 33.90
CA THR A 2 -1.11 21.97 32.81
C THR A 2 -1.82 20.69 32.41
N THR A 3 -3.14 20.71 32.42
CA THR A 3 -3.99 19.61 31.96
C THR A 3 -3.71 19.33 30.47
N PRO A 4 -3.68 18.06 30.03
CA PRO A 4 -3.57 17.76 28.61
C PRO A 4 -4.81 18.30 27.88
N LYS A 5 -4.57 19.07 26.82
CA LYS A 5 -5.59 19.61 25.92
C LYS A 5 -6.40 18.42 25.38
N SER A 6 -7.70 18.36 25.67
CA SER A 6 -8.52 17.24 25.19
C SER A 6 -8.54 17.29 23.66
N MET A 7 -8.15 16.18 23.03
CA MET A 7 -8.18 16.08 21.57
C MET A 7 -9.63 16.09 21.10
N THR A 8 -9.98 17.04 20.25
CA THR A 8 -11.33 17.15 19.69
C THR A 8 -11.63 15.95 18.78
N LYS A 9 -12.92 15.59 18.61
CA LYS A 9 -13.32 14.54 17.67
C LYS A 9 -12.77 14.76 16.26
N GLU A 10 -12.64 16.02 15.83
CA GLU A 10 -12.07 16.37 14.53
C GLU A 10 -10.57 16.07 14.44
N THR A 11 -9.82 16.28 15.51
CA THR A 11 -8.40 15.91 15.60
C THR A 11 -8.22 14.39 15.57
N LEU A 12 -9.10 13.66 16.26
CA LEU A 12 -9.12 12.19 16.24
C LEU A 12 -9.47 11.68 14.84
N VAL A 13 -10.51 12.19 14.20
CA VAL A 13 -10.88 11.81 12.83
C VAL A 13 -9.76 12.12 11.84
N LYS A 14 -9.07 13.26 11.96
CA LYS A 14 -7.87 13.58 11.16
C LYS A 14 -6.67 12.67 11.41
N ALA A 15 -6.56 12.11 12.62
CA ALA A 15 -5.52 11.15 12.97
C ALA A 15 -5.85 9.71 12.53
N VAL A 16 -7.14 9.35 12.38
CA VAL A 16 -7.60 8.04 11.89
C VAL A 16 -7.95 8.06 10.38
N THR A 17 -8.05 9.22 9.74
CA THR A 17 -8.12 9.37 8.27
C THR A 17 -6.97 8.76 7.45
N PRO A 18 -5.77 8.41 7.98
CA PRO A 18 -4.77 7.72 7.19
C PRO A 18 -5.24 6.35 6.67
N MET A 19 -6.34 5.79 7.18
CA MET A 19 -6.87 4.51 6.73
C MET A 19 -8.07 4.72 5.78
N ASN A 20 -7.79 5.36 4.65
CA ASN A 20 -8.72 5.52 3.54
C ASN A 20 -8.46 4.44 2.46
N ASP A 21 -9.31 4.37 1.44
CA ASP A 21 -9.19 3.38 0.36
C ASP A 21 -7.83 3.41 -0.33
N MET A 22 -7.20 4.60 -0.43
CA MET A 22 -5.85 4.75 -0.97
C MET A 22 -4.81 4.03 -0.12
N ALA A 23 -4.84 4.20 1.20
CA ALA A 23 -3.89 3.55 2.10
C ALA A 23 -4.06 2.03 2.12
N ILE A 24 -5.31 1.56 2.17
CA ILE A 24 -5.64 0.12 2.11
C ILE A 24 -5.15 -0.47 0.78
N ALA A 25 -5.51 0.15 -0.35
CA ALA A 25 -5.13 -0.35 -1.67
C ALA A 25 -3.60 -0.31 -1.87
N THR A 26 -2.92 0.73 -1.35
CA THR A 26 -1.45 0.82 -1.41
C THR A 26 -0.78 -0.31 -0.64
N ASP A 27 -1.23 -0.60 0.58
CA ASP A 27 -0.70 -1.71 1.39
C ASP A 27 -0.98 -3.08 0.74
N MET A 28 -2.19 -3.27 0.22
CA MET A 28 -2.56 -4.48 -0.52
C MET A 28 -1.70 -4.65 -1.79
N LEU A 29 -1.48 -3.58 -2.55
CA LEU A 29 -0.67 -3.60 -3.77
C LEU A 29 0.79 -3.95 -3.45
N LEU A 30 1.35 -3.35 -2.40
CA LEU A 30 2.70 -3.65 -1.92
C LEU A 30 2.83 -5.12 -1.47
N SER A 31 1.84 -5.60 -0.71
CA SER A 31 1.77 -6.99 -0.24
C SER A 31 1.70 -7.97 -1.41
N ALA A 32 0.88 -7.69 -2.43
CA ALA A 32 0.79 -8.53 -3.63
C ALA A 32 2.11 -8.57 -4.41
N LYS A 33 2.78 -7.42 -4.61
CA LYS A 33 4.11 -7.36 -5.26
C LYS A 33 5.15 -8.16 -4.48
N THR A 34 5.11 -8.07 -3.15
CA THR A 34 6.01 -8.83 -2.27
C THR A 34 5.75 -10.33 -2.39
N ALA A 35 4.48 -10.75 -2.39
CA ALA A 35 4.11 -12.15 -2.58
C ALA A 35 4.60 -12.70 -3.93
N VAL A 36 4.43 -11.95 -5.03
CA VAL A 36 4.95 -12.33 -6.35
C VAL A 36 6.47 -12.59 -6.29
N ARG A 37 7.23 -11.66 -5.71
CA ARG A 37 8.70 -11.82 -5.55
C ARG A 37 9.04 -13.05 -4.71
N SER A 38 8.38 -13.21 -3.57
CA SER A 38 8.63 -14.32 -2.64
C SER A 38 8.34 -15.68 -3.28
N TYR A 39 7.24 -15.81 -4.03
CA TYR A 39 6.92 -17.06 -4.72
C TYR A 39 7.88 -17.36 -5.87
N ALA A 40 8.33 -16.33 -6.60
CA ALA A 40 9.34 -16.50 -7.64
C ALA A 40 10.66 -17.04 -7.06
N ILE A 41 11.11 -16.49 -5.93
CA ILE A 41 12.30 -16.97 -5.21
C ILE A 41 12.09 -18.43 -4.76
N ALA A 42 11.00 -18.71 -4.05
CA ALA A 42 10.70 -20.04 -3.53
C ALA A 42 10.61 -21.10 -4.65
N LEU A 43 10.10 -20.74 -5.84
CA LEU A 43 10.06 -21.63 -7.00
C LEU A 43 11.45 -22.07 -7.46
N THR A 44 12.43 -21.17 -7.41
CA THR A 44 13.82 -21.47 -7.81
C THR A 44 14.56 -22.32 -6.78
N GLU A 45 14.16 -22.26 -5.51
CA GLU A 45 14.78 -23.01 -4.41
C GLU A 45 14.11 -24.38 -4.13
N ALA A 46 12.88 -24.59 -4.63
CA ALA A 46 12.12 -25.81 -4.35
C ALA A 46 12.60 -27.04 -5.15
N ALA A 47 13.21 -28.01 -4.46
CA ALA A 47 13.64 -29.28 -5.06
C ALA A 47 12.49 -30.23 -5.42
N SER A 48 11.38 -30.21 -4.66
CA SER A 48 10.25 -31.12 -4.86
C SER A 48 9.33 -30.68 -6.01
N PRO A 49 9.04 -31.57 -7.00
CA PRO A 49 8.10 -31.25 -8.09
C PRO A 49 6.69 -30.90 -7.61
N LYS A 50 6.21 -31.56 -6.55
CA LYS A 50 4.90 -31.29 -5.97
C LYS A 50 4.85 -29.90 -5.34
N VAL A 51 5.91 -29.51 -4.62
CA VAL A 51 6.02 -28.17 -4.01
C VAL A 51 6.10 -27.10 -5.09
N ARG A 52 6.91 -27.28 -6.14
CA ARG A 52 6.96 -26.35 -7.29
C ARG A 52 5.60 -26.14 -7.94
N LYS A 53 4.80 -27.20 -8.11
CA LYS A 53 3.45 -27.08 -8.68
C LYS A 53 2.54 -26.18 -7.84
N VAL A 54 2.59 -26.32 -6.50
CA VAL A 54 1.79 -25.49 -5.58
C VAL A 54 2.27 -24.03 -5.61
N LEU A 55 3.58 -23.81 -5.49
CA LEU A 55 4.16 -22.46 -5.52
C LEU A 55 3.86 -21.74 -6.84
N LYS A 56 3.86 -22.46 -7.97
CA LYS A 56 3.49 -21.90 -9.27
C LYS A 56 2.03 -21.42 -9.28
N SER A 57 1.11 -22.25 -8.78
CA SER A 57 -0.30 -21.86 -8.67
C SER A 57 -0.51 -20.66 -7.75
N GLN A 58 0.28 -20.55 -6.67
CA GLN A 58 0.24 -19.41 -5.75
C GLN A 58 0.82 -18.14 -6.40
N LEU A 59 1.91 -18.26 -7.16
CA LEU A 59 2.47 -17.16 -7.95
C LEU A 59 1.44 -16.65 -8.96
N ASP A 60 0.81 -17.54 -9.74
CA ASP A 60 -0.21 -17.17 -10.72
C ASP A 60 -1.38 -16.42 -10.06
N THR A 61 -1.79 -16.87 -8.87
CA THR A 61 -2.82 -16.20 -8.06
C THR A 61 -2.35 -14.82 -7.60
N ALA A 62 -1.13 -14.70 -7.08
CA ALA A 62 -0.58 -13.43 -6.61
C ALA A 62 -0.43 -12.39 -7.75
N ILE A 63 -0.05 -12.82 -8.95
CA ILE A 63 0.01 -11.97 -10.15
C ILE A 63 -1.40 -11.47 -10.50
N LYS A 64 -2.40 -12.36 -10.52
CA LYS A 64 -3.79 -11.96 -10.79
C LYS A 64 -4.30 -10.97 -9.74
N THR A 65 -4.03 -11.23 -8.46
CA THR A 65 -4.41 -10.32 -7.37
C THR A 65 -3.73 -8.96 -7.51
N HIS A 66 -2.43 -8.93 -7.83
CA HIS A 66 -1.71 -7.68 -8.11
C HIS A 66 -2.39 -6.88 -9.24
N GLN A 67 -2.76 -7.54 -10.34
CA GLN A 67 -3.45 -6.88 -11.46
C GLN A 67 -4.79 -6.28 -11.02
N GLN A 68 -5.62 -7.04 -10.31
CA GLN A 68 -6.94 -6.56 -9.86
C GLN A 68 -6.84 -5.35 -8.93
N ILE A 69 -5.86 -5.33 -8.03
CA ILE A 69 -5.63 -4.18 -7.14
C ILE A 69 -5.13 -2.98 -7.94
N ALA A 70 -4.19 -3.20 -8.87
CA ALA A 70 -3.65 -2.13 -9.71
C ALA A 70 -4.74 -1.50 -10.59
N ASP A 71 -5.58 -2.31 -11.24
CA ASP A 71 -6.70 -1.85 -12.06
C ASP A 71 -7.67 -1.01 -11.23
N TYR A 72 -8.08 -1.50 -10.06
CA TYR A 72 -8.91 -0.73 -9.13
C TYR A 72 -8.28 0.63 -8.78
N MET A 73 -6.98 0.66 -8.47
CA MET A 73 -6.30 1.90 -8.12
C MET A 73 -6.19 2.86 -9.31
N ILE A 74 -6.04 2.36 -10.53
CA ILE A 74 -6.01 3.18 -11.75
C ILE A 74 -7.39 3.75 -12.05
N GLU A 75 -8.44 2.91 -12.00
CA GLU A 75 -9.83 3.32 -12.26
C GLU A 75 -10.34 4.38 -11.27
N ASN A 76 -9.75 4.44 -10.07
CA ASN A 76 -10.13 5.39 -9.02
C ASN A 76 -9.10 6.51 -8.78
N GLU A 77 -8.18 6.77 -9.74
CA GLU A 77 -7.16 7.84 -9.65
C GLU A 77 -6.25 7.76 -8.40
N LEU A 78 -6.08 6.55 -7.86
CA LEU A 78 -5.22 6.27 -6.71
C LEU A 78 -3.79 5.92 -7.17
N TYR A 79 -3.62 5.53 -8.43
CA TYR A 79 -2.35 5.12 -9.04
C TYR A 79 -2.30 5.48 -10.53
N HIS A 80 -1.23 6.17 -10.96
CA HIS A 80 -1.07 6.69 -12.32
C HIS A 80 0.17 6.07 -13.00
N PRO A 81 0.16 4.75 -13.34
CA PRO A 81 1.33 4.07 -13.90
C PRO A 81 1.70 4.51 -15.31
N TYR A 82 0.78 5.12 -16.04
CA TYR A 82 0.99 5.58 -17.42
C TYR A 82 1.39 7.05 -17.53
N ASP A 83 1.23 7.83 -16.45
CA ASP A 83 1.72 9.21 -16.33
C ASP A 83 2.63 9.32 -15.11
N LEU A 84 3.93 9.17 -15.36
CA LEU A 84 4.93 9.21 -14.30
C LEU A 84 5.02 10.58 -13.65
N GLN A 85 4.77 11.67 -14.39
CA GLN A 85 4.87 13.01 -13.84
C GLN A 85 3.73 13.26 -12.85
N GLU A 86 2.50 12.91 -13.23
CA GLU A 86 1.33 12.98 -12.35
C GLU A 86 1.51 12.12 -11.09
N GLN A 87 2.02 10.89 -11.24
CA GLN A 87 2.31 10.02 -10.10
C GLN A 87 3.32 10.65 -9.12
N ILE A 88 4.40 11.26 -9.64
CA ILE A 88 5.42 11.93 -8.82
C ILE A 88 4.81 13.11 -8.07
N ASP A 89 4.03 13.95 -8.74
CA ASP A 89 3.42 15.13 -8.13
C ASP A 89 2.45 14.73 -7.01
N HIS A 90 1.68 13.66 -7.22
CA HIS A 90 0.84 13.07 -6.17
C HIS A 90 1.65 12.55 -4.98
N ASP A 91 2.78 11.87 -5.22
CA ASP A 91 3.61 11.30 -4.16
C ASP A 91 4.36 12.37 -3.35
N VAL A 92 4.78 13.47 -3.99
CA VAL A 92 5.31 14.66 -3.31
C VAL A 92 4.27 15.24 -2.37
N LYS A 93 3.05 15.50 -2.87
CA LYS A 93 1.95 16.04 -2.05
C LYS A 93 1.60 15.15 -0.87
N LYS A 94 1.57 13.82 -1.06
CA LYS A 94 1.35 12.85 0.03
C LYS A 94 2.47 12.93 1.08
N SER A 95 3.72 13.09 0.64
CA SER A 95 4.88 13.22 1.53
C SER A 95 4.80 14.50 2.37
N GLU A 96 4.38 15.61 1.78
CA GLU A 96 4.15 16.88 2.49
C GLU A 96 3.06 16.74 3.57
N ILE A 97 1.92 16.13 3.22
CA ILE A 97 0.83 15.85 4.18
C ILE A 97 1.34 14.97 5.33
N ALA A 98 2.13 13.94 5.03
CA ALA A 98 2.69 13.06 6.05
C ALA A 98 3.63 13.82 7.01
N LEU A 99 4.45 14.75 6.50
CA LEU A 99 5.30 15.61 7.31
C LEU A 99 4.49 16.52 8.22
N GLU A 100 3.41 17.13 7.72
CA GLU A 100 2.53 17.99 8.52
C GLU A 100 1.89 17.23 9.69
N VAL A 101 1.37 16.02 9.44
CA VAL A 101 0.79 15.16 10.49
C VAL A 101 1.83 14.81 11.57
N VAL A 102 3.06 14.50 11.16
CA VAL A 102 4.16 14.22 12.11
C VAL A 102 4.54 15.46 12.92
N GLN A 103 4.50 16.65 12.34
CA GLN A 103 4.78 17.90 13.06
C GLN A 103 3.66 18.26 14.04
N GLN A 104 2.39 18.10 13.65
CA GLN A 104 1.23 18.36 14.50
C GLN A 104 1.14 17.41 15.70
N SER A 105 1.59 16.16 15.57
CA SER A 105 1.61 15.19 16.67
C SER A 105 2.74 15.43 17.69
N LYS A 106 3.70 16.32 17.38
CA LYS A 106 4.78 16.72 18.29
C LYS A 106 4.50 18.01 19.08
N ALA A 107 3.41 18.72 18.76
CA ALA A 107 2.99 19.98 19.38
C ALA A 107 1.83 19.77 20.39
#